data_AF-A0A7H4LTH3-F1
#
_entry.id   AF-A0A7H4LTH3-F1
#
_cell.length_a   1.000
_cell.length_b   1.000
_cell.length_c   1.000
_cell.angle_alpha   90.00
_cell.angle_beta   90.00
_cell.angle_gamma   90.00
#
_symmetry.space_group_name_H-M   'P 1'
#
loop_
_entity.id
_entity.type
_entity.pdbx_description
1 polymer ?
#
loop_
_entity_poly.entity_id
_entity_poly.type
_entity_poly.pdbx_seq_one_letter_code
_entity_poly.pdbx_strand_id
1 'polypeptide(L)' 'MLIEGHAVICGDVVIEHQVTIGDRARIEASAGDAISIRGEKVINGDELFTRTPIVGFL' A
#
# COMPACT_ATOMS: atom_id res chain seq x y z
N MET A 1 3.06 -3.72 -11.46
CA MET A 1 3.35 -3.02 -10.20
C MET A 1 4.61 -2.21 -10.43
N LEU A 2 4.64 -0.98 -9.93
CA LEU A 2 5.85 -0.16 -9.85
C LEU A 2 6.03 0.25 -8.38
N ILE A 3 7.22 0.06 -7.85
CA ILE A 3 7.63 0.60 -6.54
C ILE A 3 8.89 1.41 -6.78
N GLU A 4 8.86 2.69 -6.41
CA GLU A 4 9.97 3.62 -6.62
C GLU A 4 10.11 4.64 -5.48
N GLY A 5 11.16 5.48 -5.55
CA GLY A 5 11.45 6.49 -4.54
C GLY A 5 11.97 5.90 -3.22
N HIS A 6 11.45 6.41 -2.10
CA HIS A 6 11.73 6.02 -0.72
C HIS A 6 10.55 5.25 -0.09
N ALA A 7 9.72 4.59 -0.90
CA ALA A 7 8.61 3.80 -0.41
C ALA A 7 9.06 2.70 0.56
N VAL A 8 8.30 2.50 1.64
CA VAL A 8 8.53 1.44 2.64
C VAL A 8 7.34 0.49 2.66
N ILE A 9 7.60 -0.81 2.49
CA ILE A 9 6.61 -1.87 2.58
C ILE A 9 7.12 -2.89 3.59
N CYS A 10 6.35 -3.11 4.68
CA CYS A 10 6.77 -3.94 5.80
C CYS A 10 5.62 -4.83 6.31
N GLY A 11 5.94 -6.08 6.65
CA GLY A 11 4.98 -7.07 7.16
C GLY A 11 4.31 -7.90 6.06
N ASP A 12 3.17 -8.51 6.38
CA ASP A 12 2.38 -9.31 5.43
C ASP A 12 1.53 -8.38 4.55
N VAL A 13 2.04 -8.11 3.34
CA VAL A 13 1.43 -7.18 2.39
C VAL A 13 1.28 -7.84 1.03
N VAL A 14 0.04 -7.90 0.55
CA VAL A 14 -0.33 -8.41 -0.78
C VAL A 14 -0.66 -7.22 -1.68
N ILE A 15 0.09 -7.06 -2.76
CA ILE A 15 -0.10 -5.99 -3.75
C ILE A 15 -0.40 -6.62 -5.11
N GLU A 16 -1.57 -6.32 -5.68
CA GLU A 16 -2.03 -6.96 -6.90
C GLU A 16 -2.67 -5.97 -7.87
N HIS A 17 -2.66 -6.29 -9.17
CA HIS A 17 -3.39 -5.56 -10.22
C HIS A 17 -3.09 -4.05 -10.31
N GLN A 18 -2.07 -3.62 -11.07
CA GLN A 18 -1.84 -2.20 -11.44
C GLN A 18 -1.76 -1.19 -10.28
N VAL A 19 -0.99 -1.53 -9.25
CA VAL A 19 -0.63 -0.59 -8.18
C VAL A 19 0.74 0.05 -8.47
N THR A 20 0.82 1.38 -8.29
CA THR A 20 2.06 2.17 -8.27
C THR A 20 2.27 2.75 -6.88
N ILE A 21 3.46 2.55 -6.31
CA ILE A 21 3.85 3.05 -4.98
C ILE A 21 5.12 3.89 -5.15
N GLY A 22 5.10 5.15 -4.71
CA GLY A 22 6.19 6.09 -4.93
C GLY A 22 6.49 7.00 -3.73
N ASP A 23 7.38 7.97 -3.96
CA ASP A 23 7.77 9.02 -3.02
C ASP A 23 8.21 8.49 -1.65
N ARG A 24 7.52 8.82 -0.56
CA ARG A 24 7.81 8.38 0.81
C ARG A 24 6.64 7.58 1.40
N ALA A 25 5.80 7.00 0.53
CA ALA A 25 4.65 6.24 0.97
C ALA A 25 5.06 5.04 1.85
N ARG A 26 4.23 4.73 2.85
CA ARG A 26 4.47 3.65 3.80
C ARG A 26 3.29 2.70 3.86
N ILE A 27 3.55 1.41 3.73
CA ILE A 27 2.57 0.33 3.89
C ILE A 27 3.10 -0.63 4.95
N GLU A 28 2.48 -0.67 6.12
CA GLU A 28 3.04 -1.34 7.30
C GLU A 28 1.98 -2.19 7.97
N ALA A 29 2.06 -3.51 7.76
CA ALA A 29 1.21 -4.46 8.46
C ALA A 29 1.76 -4.72 9.86
N SER A 30 0.87 -4.67 10.86
CA SER A 30 1.22 -5.09 12.22
C SER A 30 1.45 -6.60 12.27
N ALA A 31 2.15 -7.08 13.30
CA ALA A 31 2.37 -8.50 13.49
C ALA A 31 1.03 -9.25 13.63
N GLY A 32 0.80 -10.25 12.78
CA GLY A 32 -0.44 -11.04 12.75
C GLY A 32 -1.54 -10.45 11.86
N ASP A 33 -1.35 -9.25 11.31
CA ASP A 33 -2.27 -8.64 10.34
C ASP A 33 -1.75 -8.81 8.90
N ALA A 34 -2.67 -8.74 7.94
CA ALA A 34 -2.35 -8.69 6.51
C ALA A 34 -3.02 -7.48 5.85
N ILE A 35 -2.28 -6.80 4.96
CA ILE A 35 -2.78 -5.68 4.15
C ILE A 35 -2.90 -6.14 2.70
N SER A 36 -4.10 -6.00 2.11
CA SER A 36 -4.33 -6.21 0.69
C SER A 36 -4.52 -4.88 -0.03
N ILE A 37 -3.66 -4.58 -1.00
CA ILE A 37 -3.79 -3.44 -1.91
C ILE A 37 -4.03 -3.99 -3.31
N ARG A 38 -5.16 -3.61 -3.92
CA ARG A 38 -5.54 -4.10 -5.24
C ARG A 38 -6.14 -3.02 -6.12
N GLY A 39 -5.89 -3.13 -7.42
CA GLY A 39 -6.56 -2.36 -8.46
C GLY A 39 -5.75 -1.17 -8.95
N GLU A 40 -6.29 -0.46 -9.94
CA GLU A 40 -5.67 0.74 -10.50
C GLU A 40 -5.57 1.82 -9.41
N LYS A 41 -4.40 1.88 -8.78
CA LYS A 41 -4.18 2.71 -7.59
C LYS A 41 -2.77 3.28 -7.59
N VAL A 42 -2.69 4.57 -7.29
CA VAL A 42 -1.43 5.28 -7.04
C VAL A 42 -1.39 5.61 -5.55
N ILE A 43 -0.31 5.19 -4.88
CA ILE A 43 -0.01 5.50 -3.49
C ILE A 43 1.31 6.27 -3.49
N ASN A 44 1.31 7.52 -3.07
CA ASN A 44 2.46 8.41 -3.21
C ASN A 44 2.54 9.44 -2.07
N GLY A 45 3.39 10.45 -2.21
CA GLY A 45 3.64 11.44 -1.17
C GLY A 45 4.07 10.81 0.15
N ASP A 46 3.39 11.19 1.23
CA ASP A 46 3.60 10.67 2.59
C ASP A 46 2.43 9.78 3.05
N GLU A 47 1.69 9.17 2.12
CA GLU A 47 0.56 8.28 2.45
C GLU A 47 0.99 7.10 3.33
N LEU A 48 0.16 6.78 4.34
CA LEU A 48 0.40 5.68 5.27
C LEU A 48 -0.79 4.71 5.28
N PHE A 49 -0.53 3.46 4.96
CA PHE A 49 -1.49 2.35 5.07
C PHE A 49 -1.04 1.38 6.16
N THR A 50 -1.88 1.20 7.17
CA THR A 50 -1.68 0.20 8.25
C THR A 50 -2.75 -0.87 8.28
N ARG A 51 -3.62 -0.90 7.25
CA ARG A 51 -4.72 -1.86 7.05
C ARG A 51 -5.16 -1.87 5.60
N THR A 52 -5.85 -2.93 5.18
CA THR A 52 -6.53 -3.02 3.88
C THR A 52 -7.49 -1.84 3.69
N PRO A 53 -7.30 -1.00 2.66
CA PRO A 53 -8.25 0.06 2.34
C PRO A 53 -9.58 -0.55 1.90
N ILE A 54 -10.66 -0.14 2.57
CA ILE A 54 -12.02 -0.51 2.20
C ILE A 54 -12.43 0.39 1.04
N VAL A 55 -12.47 -0.16 -0.17
CA VAL A 55 -12.94 0.56 -1.36
C VAL A 55 -14.46 0.72 -1.24
N GLY A 56 -14.97 1.96 -1.26
CA GLY A 56 -16.41 2.24 -1.40
C GLY A 56 -17.15 2.90 -0.23
N PHE A 57 -16.47 3.50 0.76
CA PHE A 57 -17.15 4.37 1.73
C PHE A 57 -16.91 5.84 1.41
N LEU A 58 -17.93 6.42 0.76
CA LEU A 58 -18.30 7.84 0.52
C LEU A 58 -17.18 8.89 0.39
#